data_AF-A0A328AS80-F1
#
_entry.id   AF-A0A328AS80-F1
#
_cell.length_a   1.000
_cell.length_b   1.000
_cell.length_c   1.000
_cell.angle_alpha   90.00
_cell.angle_beta   90.00
_cell.angle_gamma   90.00
#
_symmetry.space_group_name_H-M   'P 1'
#
loop_
_entity.id
_entity.type
_entity.pdbx_description
1 polymer ?
#
loop_
_entity_poly.entity_id
_entity_poly.type
_entity_poly.pdbx_seq_one_letter_code
_entity_poly.pdbx_strand_id
1 'polypeptide(L)'
;MLRTGRVLALAALALAAASCGGKPEKDAAADVQTFLAAVQQRDVAEFERAIDRPAVRGVLRAQMVELSRAAGLEVEGGPSEFALNRMIGPDNLQLVDAASGQPMMSPPTVEQVRPMLKTVEKGVVCLHDGTPQQGCLLTFQKQKGGTKDEAGETRQAGWRLTGMPANHLQIAIAPPPAS
;
A
#
# COMPACT_ATOMS: atom_id res chain seq x y z
N MET A 1 -33.47 21.75 -59.30
CA MET A 1 -33.55 21.05 -58.00
C MET A 1 -32.13 20.90 -57.46
N LEU A 2 -31.69 21.83 -56.61
CA LEU A 2 -30.35 21.83 -56.00
C LEU A 2 -30.31 20.80 -54.87
N ARG A 3 -29.41 19.80 -54.95
CA ARG A 3 -29.08 18.92 -53.83
C ARG A 3 -27.78 19.41 -53.20
N THR A 4 -27.93 20.07 -52.05
CA THR A 4 -26.87 20.63 -51.21
C THR A 4 -26.01 19.51 -50.64
N GLY A 5 -24.73 19.48 -51.03
CA GLY A 5 -23.71 18.58 -50.49
C GLY A 5 -23.35 18.96 -49.05
N ARG A 6 -23.35 17.97 -48.15
CA ARG A 6 -22.86 18.12 -46.78
C ARG A 6 -21.38 17.75 -46.74
N VAL A 7 -20.53 18.74 -46.58
CA VAL A 7 -19.14 18.59 -46.16
C VAL A 7 -18.98 19.38 -44.86
N LEU A 8 -18.67 18.68 -43.77
CA LEU A 8 -18.11 19.19 -42.51
C LEU A 8 -17.51 17.94 -41.82
N ALA A 9 -16.29 17.58 -42.20
CA ALA A 9 -15.03 18.00 -41.58
C ALA A 9 -14.78 17.30 -40.24
N LEU A 10 -13.87 16.32 -40.30
CA LEU A 10 -13.19 15.69 -39.18
C LEU A 10 -12.34 16.69 -38.38
N ALA A 11 -12.08 16.28 -37.13
CA ALA A 11 -10.91 16.57 -36.29
C ALA A 11 -11.19 17.47 -35.07
N ALA A 12 -11.22 16.85 -33.89
CA ALA A 12 -10.14 16.98 -32.92
C ALA A 12 -10.41 16.07 -31.70
N LEU A 13 -9.69 14.95 -31.64
CA LEU A 13 -9.36 14.29 -30.37
C LEU A 13 -8.59 15.32 -29.53
N ALA A 14 -9.17 15.77 -28.41
CA ALA A 14 -8.43 16.41 -27.34
C ALA A 14 -8.57 15.54 -26.08
N LEU A 15 -7.46 14.88 -25.75
CA LEU A 15 -7.17 14.21 -24.50
C LEU A 15 -7.60 15.09 -23.31
N ALA A 16 -8.72 14.76 -22.67
CA ALA A 16 -8.91 15.16 -21.29
C ALA A 16 -8.06 14.22 -20.43
N ALA A 17 -6.92 14.76 -19.99
CA ALA A 17 -5.95 14.11 -19.14
C ALA A 17 -6.61 13.33 -17.99
N ALA A 18 -6.09 12.13 -17.78
CA ALA A 18 -6.29 11.33 -16.59
C ALA A 18 -6.00 12.15 -15.33
N SER A 19 -7.05 12.71 -14.72
CA SER A 19 -7.05 12.96 -13.29
C SER A 19 -7.39 11.65 -12.59
N CYS A 20 -6.41 10.73 -12.54
CA CYS A 20 -6.39 9.63 -11.55
C CYS A 20 -6.07 10.24 -10.19
N GLY A 21 -7.02 11.00 -9.65
CA GLY A 21 -7.01 11.54 -8.30
C GLY A 21 -8.28 11.09 -7.59
N GLY A 22 -8.57 9.78 -7.62
CA GLY A 22 -9.68 9.23 -6.86
C GLY A 22 -9.46 9.53 -5.38
N LYS A 23 -10.40 10.26 -4.75
CA LYS A 23 -10.42 10.45 -3.31
C LYS A 23 -10.28 9.07 -2.65
N PRO A 24 -9.34 8.88 -1.69
CA PRO A 24 -9.27 7.63 -0.97
C PRO A 24 -10.65 7.34 -0.37
N GLU A 25 -11.13 6.11 -0.58
CA GLU A 25 -12.41 5.70 -0.01
C GLU A 25 -12.37 5.92 1.51
N LYS A 26 -13.44 6.47 2.09
CA LYS A 26 -13.47 6.87 3.52
C LYS A 26 -12.98 5.76 4.45
N ASP A 27 -13.23 4.51 4.08
CA ASP A 27 -12.90 3.32 4.87
C ASP A 27 -11.40 2.98 4.80
N ALA A 28 -10.70 3.33 3.72
CA ALA A 28 -9.28 3.02 3.54
C ALA A 28 -8.40 3.69 4.59
N ALA A 29 -8.68 4.96 4.91
CA ALA A 29 -7.91 5.69 5.91
C ALA A 29 -8.06 5.09 7.32
N ALA A 30 -9.25 4.57 7.66
CA ALA A 30 -9.50 3.95 8.95
C ALA A 30 -8.78 2.59 9.07
N ASP A 31 -8.87 1.75 8.04
CA ASP A 31 -8.21 0.45 8.01
C ASP A 31 -6.67 0.58 8.00
N VAL A 32 -6.14 1.54 7.24
CA VAL A 32 -4.69 1.83 7.23
C VAL A 32 -4.24 2.37 8.58
N GLN A 33 -5.02 3.26 9.22
CA GLN A 33 -4.68 3.74 10.56
C GLN A 33 -4.69 2.60 11.58
N THR A 34 -5.65 1.67 11.49
CA THR A 34 -5.72 0.48 12.33
C THR A 34 -4.48 -0.39 12.16
N PHE A 35 -4.03 -0.61 10.92
CA PHE A 35 -2.77 -1.28 10.63
C PHE A 35 -1.56 -0.59 11.30
N LEU A 36 -1.43 0.73 11.15
CA LEU A 36 -0.31 1.49 11.72
C LEU A 36 -0.33 1.45 13.26
N ALA A 37 -1.51 1.47 13.87
CA ALA A 37 -1.68 1.30 15.30
C ALA A 37 -1.25 -0.10 15.76
N ALA A 38 -1.63 -1.16 15.01
CA ALA A 38 -1.22 -2.53 15.29
C ALA A 38 0.31 -2.71 15.21
N VAL A 39 0.97 -2.08 14.22
CA VAL A 39 2.44 -2.05 14.13
C VAL A 39 3.06 -1.39 15.34
N GLN A 40 2.59 -0.19 15.73
CA GLN A 40 3.13 0.51 16.90
C GLN A 40 2.98 -0.34 18.16
N GLN A 41 1.78 -0.88 18.39
CA GLN A 41 1.41 -1.58 19.62
C GLN A 41 1.95 -3.01 19.67
N ARG A 42 2.55 -3.49 18.57
CA ARG A 42 2.96 -4.88 18.37
C ARG A 42 1.78 -5.85 18.56
N ASP A 43 0.59 -5.42 18.17
CA ASP A 43 -0.62 -6.22 18.23
C ASP A 43 -0.62 -7.21 17.06
N VAL A 44 -0.19 -8.44 17.33
CA VAL A 44 -0.12 -9.51 16.33
C VAL A 44 -1.50 -9.83 15.77
N ALA A 45 -2.54 -9.88 16.61
CA ALA A 45 -3.87 -10.28 16.17
C ALA A 45 -4.47 -9.24 15.21
N GLU A 46 -4.37 -7.96 15.56
CA GLU A 46 -4.87 -6.88 14.70
C GLU A 46 -4.01 -6.71 13.45
N PHE A 47 -2.69 -6.89 13.57
CA PHE A 47 -1.78 -6.89 12.42
C PHE A 47 -2.16 -7.97 11.40
N GLU A 48 -2.35 -9.23 11.82
CA GLU A 48 -2.75 -10.32 10.92
C GLU A 48 -4.11 -10.05 10.24
N ARG A 49 -5.04 -9.41 10.95
CA ARG A 49 -6.34 -9.03 10.39
C ARG A 49 -6.20 -7.95 9.31
N ALA A 50 -5.24 -7.05 9.47
CA ALA A 50 -5.02 -5.92 8.58
C ALA A 50 -4.14 -6.25 7.35
N ILE A 51 -3.59 -7.46 7.25
CA ILE A 51 -2.76 -7.88 6.10
C ILE A 51 -3.40 -8.99 5.27
N ASP A 52 -2.98 -9.05 4.01
CA ASP A 52 -3.06 -10.24 3.16
C ASP A 52 -1.66 -10.88 3.10
N ARG A 53 -1.40 -11.76 4.07
CA ARG A 53 -0.10 -12.41 4.25
C ARG A 53 0.41 -13.11 2.98
N PRO A 54 -0.39 -13.92 2.25
CA PRO A 54 0.02 -14.46 0.96
C PRO A 54 0.45 -13.41 -0.06
N ALA A 55 -0.31 -12.31 -0.20
CA ALA A 55 0.03 -11.24 -1.13
C ALA A 55 1.34 -10.54 -0.75
N VAL A 56 1.50 -10.15 0.52
CA VAL A 56 2.72 -9.51 1.03
C VAL A 56 3.93 -10.43 0.83
N ARG A 57 3.79 -11.72 1.15
CA ARG A 57 4.85 -12.73 0.93
C ARG A 57 5.23 -12.86 -0.53
N GLY A 58 4.25 -12.83 -1.44
CA GLY A 58 4.48 -12.79 -2.89
C GLY A 58 5.30 -11.59 -3.34
N VAL A 59 4.93 -10.41 -2.86
CA VAL A 59 5.62 -9.14 -3.16
C VAL A 59 7.05 -9.13 -2.61
N LEU A 60 7.28 -9.58 -1.37
CA LEU A 60 8.62 -9.69 -0.80
C LEU A 60 9.49 -10.69 -1.56
N ARG A 61 8.94 -11.85 -1.93
CA ARG A 61 9.66 -12.87 -2.72
C ARG A 61 10.17 -12.29 -4.03
N ALA A 62 9.29 -11.61 -4.77
CA ALA A 62 9.65 -10.98 -6.04
C ALA A 62 10.78 -9.96 -5.84
N GLN A 63 10.67 -9.08 -4.85
CA GLN A 63 11.71 -8.09 -4.56
C GLN A 63 13.06 -8.72 -4.20
N MET A 64 13.08 -9.77 -3.37
CA MET A 64 14.32 -10.45 -2.99
C MET A 64 14.99 -11.14 -4.18
N VAL A 65 14.20 -11.71 -5.10
CA VAL A 65 14.73 -12.28 -6.36
C VAL A 65 15.36 -11.19 -7.23
N GLU A 66 14.68 -10.06 -7.41
CA GLU A 66 15.23 -8.95 -8.19
C GLU A 66 16.49 -8.35 -7.56
N LEU A 67 16.53 -8.21 -6.23
CA LEU A 67 17.73 -7.77 -5.51
C LEU A 67 18.90 -8.75 -5.67
N SER A 68 18.63 -10.07 -5.62
CA SER A 68 19.65 -11.10 -5.82
C SER A 68 20.23 -11.05 -7.23
N ARG A 69 19.37 -10.94 -8.24
CA ARG A 69 19.80 -10.78 -9.64
C ARG A 69 20.63 -9.52 -9.84
N ALA A 70 20.20 -8.39 -9.28
CA ALA A 70 20.94 -7.13 -9.35
C ALA A 70 22.33 -7.22 -8.68
N ALA A 71 22.46 -8.08 -7.66
CA ALA A 71 23.74 -8.36 -6.99
C ALA A 71 24.59 -9.45 -7.70
N GLY A 72 24.13 -10.00 -8.82
CA GLY A 72 24.82 -11.08 -9.54
C GLY A 72 24.78 -12.43 -8.81
N LEU A 73 23.82 -12.62 -7.90
CA LEU A 73 23.63 -13.86 -7.15
C LEU A 73 22.47 -14.66 -7.75
N GLU A 74 22.75 -15.86 -8.22
CA GLU A 74 21.72 -16.86 -8.54
C GLU A 74 21.53 -17.78 -7.34
N VAL A 75 20.44 -17.59 -6.61
CA VAL A 75 20.09 -18.46 -5.48
C VAL A 75 19.17 -19.56 -5.98
N GLU A 76 19.71 -20.76 -6.13
CA GLU A 76 18.95 -21.96 -6.49
C GLU A 76 17.90 -22.24 -5.41
N GLY A 77 16.61 -22.22 -5.78
CA GLY A 77 15.48 -22.40 -4.85
C GLY A 77 14.87 -21.11 -4.27
N GLY A 78 15.46 -19.94 -4.53
CA GLY A 78 14.90 -18.64 -4.12
C GLY A 78 14.93 -18.38 -2.60
N PRO A 79 14.34 -17.25 -2.13
CA PRO A 79 14.34 -16.90 -0.71
C PRO A 79 13.45 -17.88 0.09
N SER A 80 13.93 -18.27 1.28
CA SER A 80 13.22 -19.18 2.17
C SER A 80 11.86 -18.62 2.62
N GLU A 81 10.79 -19.43 2.49
CA GLU A 81 9.46 -19.07 2.99
C GLU A 81 9.44 -18.73 4.49
N PHE A 82 10.27 -19.43 5.26
CA PHE A 82 10.41 -19.17 6.69
C PHE A 82 11.04 -17.80 6.96
N ALA A 83 12.05 -17.42 6.17
CA ALA A 83 12.67 -16.11 6.26
C ALA A 83 11.69 -15.00 5.87
N LEU A 84 10.95 -15.19 4.76
CA LEU A 84 9.93 -14.23 4.33
C LEU A 84 8.82 -14.06 5.37
N ASN A 85 8.32 -15.15 5.96
CA ASN A 85 7.30 -15.06 7.01
C ASN A 85 7.81 -14.30 8.24
N ARG A 86 9.09 -14.44 8.59
CA ARG A 86 9.70 -13.67 9.69
C ARG A 86 9.83 -12.19 9.39
N MET A 87 9.90 -11.78 8.13
CA MET A 87 9.88 -10.35 7.77
C MET A 87 8.47 -9.74 7.91
N ILE A 88 7.42 -10.58 7.84
CA ILE A 88 6.02 -10.17 7.91
C ILE A 88 5.53 -10.36 9.35
N GLY A 89 5.84 -9.39 10.20
CA GLY A 89 5.33 -9.34 11.57
C GLY A 89 5.47 -7.94 12.14
N PRO A 90 4.60 -7.55 13.09
CA PRO A 90 4.59 -6.19 13.60
C PRO A 90 5.89 -5.85 14.36
N ASP A 91 6.56 -6.83 14.98
CA ASP A 91 7.85 -6.63 15.65
C ASP A 91 8.99 -6.23 14.72
N ASN A 92 8.88 -6.54 13.44
CA ASN A 92 9.90 -6.21 12.45
C ASN A 92 9.69 -4.82 11.86
N LEU A 93 8.46 -4.31 11.93
CA LEU A 93 8.09 -3.02 11.37
C LEU A 93 8.22 -1.94 12.44
N GLN A 94 8.84 -0.83 12.06
CA GLN A 94 8.99 0.32 12.97
C GLN A 94 8.34 1.54 12.35
N LEU A 95 7.39 2.13 13.08
CA LEU A 95 6.81 3.41 12.71
C LEU A 95 7.76 4.53 13.15
N VAL A 96 8.28 5.28 12.19
CA VAL A 96 9.24 6.36 12.43
C VAL A 96 8.76 7.66 11.83
N ASP A 97 9.21 8.75 12.42
CA ASP A 97 8.99 10.09 11.92
C ASP A 97 9.84 10.32 10.65
N ALA A 98 9.20 10.73 9.55
CA ALA A 98 9.89 10.88 8.27
C ALA A 98 10.97 11.99 8.27
N ALA A 99 10.87 12.99 9.15
CA ALA A 99 11.82 14.10 9.20
C ALA A 99 13.06 13.78 10.06
N SER A 100 12.87 13.10 11.18
CA SER A 100 13.90 12.84 12.19
C SER A 100 14.39 11.39 12.22
N GLY A 101 13.67 10.46 11.59
CA GLY A 101 13.95 9.03 11.64
C GLY A 101 13.76 8.41 13.03
N GLN A 102 13.22 9.17 13.99
CA GLN A 102 13.01 8.68 15.35
C GLN A 102 11.72 7.86 15.45
N PRO A 103 11.67 6.84 16.33
CA PRO A 103 10.44 6.10 16.59
C PRO A 103 9.30 7.04 16.98
N MET A 104 8.12 6.85 16.38
CA MET A 104 6.94 7.63 16.73
C MET A 104 6.37 7.17 18.07
N MET A 105 5.99 8.12 18.92
CA MET A 105 5.37 7.81 20.22
C MET A 105 3.90 7.39 20.10
N SER A 106 3.22 7.83 19.05
CA SER A 106 1.81 7.52 18.78
C SER A 106 1.61 7.27 17.29
N PRO A 107 0.71 6.34 16.90
CA PRO A 107 0.34 6.19 15.50
C PRO A 107 -0.38 7.46 14.97
N PRO A 108 -0.30 7.77 13.67
CA PRO A 108 -1.05 8.88 13.08
C PRO A 108 -2.56 8.66 13.21
N THR A 109 -3.33 9.74 13.23
CA THR A 109 -4.80 9.67 13.22
C THR A 109 -5.35 9.41 11.81
N VAL A 110 -6.63 9.06 11.71
CA VAL A 110 -7.29 8.83 10.42
C VAL A 110 -7.23 10.09 9.54
N GLU A 111 -7.36 11.28 10.14
CA GLU A 111 -7.28 12.58 9.48
C GLU A 111 -5.88 12.85 8.91
N GLN A 112 -4.84 12.34 9.57
CA GLN A 112 -3.45 12.47 9.14
C GLN A 112 -3.09 11.45 8.06
N VAL A 113 -3.61 10.23 8.14
CA VAL A 113 -3.42 9.18 7.12
C VAL A 113 -4.14 9.51 5.83
N ARG A 114 -5.36 10.07 5.90
CA ARG A 114 -6.19 10.35 4.72
C ARG A 114 -5.49 11.14 3.59
N PRO A 115 -4.80 12.26 3.82
CA PRO A 115 -4.09 12.98 2.76
C PRO A 115 -2.86 12.24 2.22
N MET A 116 -2.35 11.24 2.95
CA MET A 116 -1.20 10.43 2.53
C MET A 116 -1.62 9.27 1.61
N LEU A 117 -2.91 8.97 1.54
CA LEU A 117 -3.43 7.92 0.67
C LEU A 117 -3.68 8.44 -0.74
N LYS A 118 -3.13 7.73 -1.72
CA LYS A 118 -3.47 7.92 -3.13
C LYS A 118 -4.01 6.64 -3.74
N THR A 119 -5.07 6.79 -4.52
CA THR A 119 -5.59 5.70 -5.33
C THR A 119 -4.64 5.46 -6.50
N VAL A 120 -4.05 4.25 -6.58
CA VAL A 120 -3.16 3.86 -7.68
C VAL A 120 -3.98 3.22 -8.80
N GLU A 121 -4.95 2.38 -8.42
CA GLU A 121 -5.91 1.75 -9.33
C GLU A 121 -7.22 1.47 -8.58
N LYS A 122 -8.23 0.97 -9.28
CA LYS A 122 -9.55 0.72 -8.69
C LYS A 122 -9.44 -0.32 -7.57
N GLY A 123 -9.73 0.10 -6.34
CA GLY A 123 -9.66 -0.77 -5.16
C GLY A 123 -8.25 -1.00 -4.65
N VAL A 124 -7.26 -0.18 -5.07
CA VAL A 124 -5.91 -0.21 -4.52
C VAL A 124 -5.48 1.21 -4.16
N VAL A 125 -5.01 1.38 -2.93
CA VAL A 125 -4.45 2.63 -2.44
C VAL A 125 -3.00 2.42 -2.04
N CYS A 126 -2.21 3.45 -2.27
CA CYS A 126 -0.87 3.55 -1.74
C CYS A 126 -0.85 4.53 -0.57
N LEU A 127 -0.21 4.14 0.52
CA LEU A 127 0.22 5.04 1.58
C LEU A 127 1.60 5.61 1.21
N HIS A 128 1.68 6.92 1.08
CA HIS A 128 2.93 7.63 0.84
C HIS A 128 3.55 8.14 2.13
N ASP A 129 4.84 8.50 2.09
CA ASP A 129 5.60 9.09 3.20
C ASP A 129 5.19 10.54 3.55
N GLY A 130 4.37 11.19 2.71
CA GLY A 130 3.97 12.59 2.86
C GLY A 130 5.04 13.58 2.39
N THR A 131 6.15 13.10 1.83
CA THR A 131 7.22 13.95 1.26
C THR A 131 6.87 14.39 -0.17
N PRO A 132 7.57 15.39 -0.75
CA PRO A 132 7.37 15.77 -2.16
C PRO A 132 7.64 14.64 -3.16
N GLN A 133 8.51 13.69 -2.81
CA GLN A 133 8.84 12.53 -3.66
C GLN A 133 7.70 11.51 -3.70
N GLN A 134 6.85 11.48 -2.66
CA GLN A 134 5.66 10.64 -2.57
C GLN A 134 5.95 9.18 -2.90
N GLY A 135 7.01 8.63 -2.30
CA GLY A 135 7.36 7.22 -2.44
C GLY A 135 6.22 6.35 -1.93
N CYS A 136 5.88 5.27 -2.64
CA CYS A 136 4.86 4.35 -2.14
C CYS A 136 5.43 3.47 -1.04
N LEU A 137 5.04 3.71 0.22
CA LEU A 137 5.52 2.95 1.36
C LEU A 137 4.80 1.64 1.52
N LEU A 138 3.47 1.67 1.43
CA LEU A 138 2.62 0.50 1.65
C LEU A 138 1.49 0.50 0.65
N THR A 139 1.16 -0.66 0.12
CA THR A 139 0.04 -0.85 -0.80
C THR A 139 -1.07 -1.63 -0.11
N PHE A 140 -2.27 -1.08 -0.15
CA PHE A 140 -3.47 -1.70 0.40
C PHE A 140 -4.48 -1.96 -0.71
N GLN A 141 -5.11 -3.12 -0.64
CA GLN A 141 -6.16 -3.50 -1.58
C GLN A 141 -7.48 -3.73 -0.85
N LYS A 142 -8.56 -3.28 -1.46
CA LYS A 142 -9.92 -3.51 -1.00
C LYS A 142 -10.29 -4.97 -1.21
N GLN A 143 -10.52 -5.66 -0.11
CA GLN A 143 -10.93 -7.06 -0.08
C GLN A 143 -12.43 -7.16 0.13
N LYS A 144 -13.04 -8.11 -0.58
CA LYS A 144 -14.43 -8.51 -0.32
C LYS A 144 -14.43 -9.48 0.86
N GLY A 145 -15.40 -9.31 1.76
CA GLY A 145 -15.62 -10.27 2.84
C GLY A 145 -16.11 -11.62 2.31
N GLY A 146 -15.99 -12.66 3.14
CA GLY A 146 -16.53 -13.98 2.86
C GLY A 146 -15.53 -15.00 2.30
N THR A 147 -14.28 -14.61 2.01
CA THR A 147 -13.21 -15.56 1.70
C THR A 147 -12.58 -16.11 2.98
N LYS A 148 -12.10 -17.36 2.98
CA LYS A 148 -11.35 -17.91 4.11
C LYS A 148 -9.86 -17.57 4.01
N ASP A 149 -9.21 -17.32 5.13
CA ASP A 149 -7.76 -17.17 5.21
C ASP A 149 -7.00 -18.49 5.37
N GLU A 150 -5.67 -18.42 5.51
CA GLU A 150 -4.82 -19.60 5.69
C GLU A 150 -5.15 -20.36 6.98
N ALA A 151 -5.76 -19.71 7.98
CA ALA A 151 -6.24 -20.34 9.21
C ALA A 151 -7.68 -20.91 9.08
N GLY A 152 -8.33 -20.70 7.93
CA GLY A 152 -9.69 -21.15 7.66
C GLY A 152 -10.77 -20.22 8.22
N GLU A 153 -10.41 -19.03 8.71
CA GLU A 153 -11.32 -18.04 9.25
C GLU A 153 -11.91 -17.17 8.13
N THR A 154 -13.18 -16.78 8.28
CA THR A 154 -13.85 -15.93 7.29
C THR A 154 -13.34 -14.50 7.40
N ARG A 155 -12.71 -14.01 6.35
CA ARG A 155 -12.26 -12.62 6.24
C ARG A 155 -13.44 -11.66 6.17
N GLN A 156 -13.31 -10.57 6.91
CA GLN A 156 -14.18 -9.40 6.80
C GLN A 156 -13.79 -8.56 5.58
N ALA A 157 -14.76 -7.84 5.02
CA ALA A 157 -14.48 -6.84 3.99
C ALA A 157 -13.68 -5.68 4.60
N GLY A 158 -12.77 -5.10 3.83
CA GLY A 158 -11.92 -4.00 4.29
C GLY A 158 -10.69 -3.85 3.43
N TRP A 159 -9.84 -2.89 3.77
CA TRP A 159 -8.57 -2.67 3.13
C TRP A 159 -7.47 -3.43 3.85
N ARG A 160 -6.68 -4.19 3.09
CA ARG A 160 -5.59 -5.00 3.64
C ARG A 160 -4.28 -4.69 2.97
N LEU A 161 -3.20 -4.71 3.74
CA LEU A 161 -1.85 -4.59 3.20
C LEU A 161 -1.59 -5.76 2.25
N THR A 162 -1.23 -5.47 1.01
CA THR A 162 -0.85 -6.46 -0.01
C THR A 162 0.58 -6.31 -0.48
N GLY A 163 1.22 -5.16 -0.23
CA GLY A 163 2.59 -4.90 -0.64
C GLY A 163 3.33 -3.97 0.30
N MET A 164 4.60 -4.28 0.55
CA MET A 164 5.55 -3.45 1.29
C MET A 164 6.96 -3.64 0.73
N PRO A 165 7.85 -2.64 0.81
CA PRO A 165 9.22 -2.75 0.36
C PRO A 165 10.04 -3.70 1.24
N ALA A 166 10.87 -4.53 0.62
CA ALA A 166 11.72 -5.50 1.32
C ALA A 166 12.98 -4.87 1.95
N ASN A 167 13.37 -3.68 1.48
CA ASN A 167 14.63 -3.02 1.85
C ASN A 167 14.50 -2.05 3.04
N HIS A 168 13.28 -1.71 3.45
CA HIS A 168 13.02 -0.84 4.60
C HIS A 168 11.86 -1.39 5.42
N LEU A 169 12.18 -1.96 6.58
CA LEU A 169 11.18 -2.32 7.59
C LEU A 169 10.76 -1.11 8.44
N GLN A 170 11.20 0.09 8.07
CA GLN A 170 10.78 1.34 8.68
C GLN A 170 9.68 1.97 7.83
N ILE A 171 8.56 2.29 8.46
CA ILE A 171 7.45 3.03 7.88
C ILE A 171 7.64 4.48 8.30
N ALA A 172 8.25 5.28 7.42
CA ALA A 172 8.55 6.68 7.68
C ALA A 172 7.36 7.57 7.31
N ILE A 173 6.64 8.09 8.30
CA ILE A 173 5.46 8.94 8.09
C ILE A 173 5.75 10.36 8.58
N ALA A 174 5.39 11.36 7.78
CA ALA A 174 5.47 12.75 8.20
C ALA A 174 4.72 12.95 9.54
N PRO A 175 5.32 13.68 10.50
CA PRO A 175 4.73 13.86 11.81
C PRO A 175 3.38 14.57 11.72
N PRO A 176 2.52 14.38 12.73
CA PRO A 176 1.39 15.29 12.92
C PRO A 176 1.92 16.73 12.99
N PRO A 177 1.25 17.72 12.36
CA PRO A 177 1.61 19.11 12.58
C PRO A 177 1.51 19.40 14.09
N ALA A 178 2.59 19.94 14.67
CA ALA A 178 2.60 20.34 16.08
C ALA A 178 1.42 21.31 16.30
N SER A 179 0.52 20.92 17.20
CA SER A 179 -0.65 21.72 17.58
C SER A 179 -0.26 22.84 18.52
#